data_AF-A0A285JXD3-F1
#
_entry.id   AF-A0A285JXD3-F1
#
_cell.length_a   1.000
_cell.length_b   1.000
_cell.length_c   1.000
_cell.angle_alpha   90.00
_cell.angle_beta   90.00
_cell.angle_gamma   90.00
#
_symmetry.space_group_name_H-M   'P 1'
#
loop_
_entity.id
_entity.type
_entity.pdbx_description
1 polymer ?
#
loop_
_entity_poly.entity_id
_entity_poly.type
_entity_poly.pdbx_seq_one_letter_code
_entity_poly.pdbx_strand_id
1 'polypeptide(L)'
;MNLFFYAPNGKTDGIKIVPLSEVATKDDFFNIKKVSASDLLDAHRIPFQLMGGKPENVGSVGDVEKVAKVFVRNELRPLQSRCIELNEWAGEEIVRFEKYTLDPEND
;
A
#
# COMPACT_ATOMS: atom_id res chain seq x y z
N MET A 1 8.04 -27.36 -14.75
CA MET A 1 8.96 -27.12 -15.89
C MET A 1 8.16 -27.45 -17.16
N ASN A 2 7.67 -26.44 -17.86
CA ASN A 2 6.92 -26.63 -19.11
C ASN A 2 7.88 -26.41 -20.28
N LEU A 3 8.42 -27.51 -20.80
CA LEU A 3 9.27 -27.55 -21.99
C LEU A 3 8.41 -28.08 -23.14
N PHE A 4 8.26 -27.30 -24.21
CA PHE A 4 7.56 -27.73 -25.41
C PHE A 4 8.57 -27.92 -26.55
N PHE A 5 8.49 -29.07 -27.23
CA PHE A 5 9.41 -29.46 -28.30
C PHE A 5 8.67 -29.48 -29.64
N TYR A 6 9.18 -28.74 -30.64
CA TYR A 6 8.62 -28.72 -32.00
C TYR A 6 9.73 -28.71 -33.05
N ALA A 7 9.78 -29.74 -33.89
CA ALA A 7 10.79 -29.93 -34.94
C ALA A 7 10.11 -30.27 -36.29
N PRO A 8 9.62 -29.29 -37.06
CA PRO A 8 9.04 -29.55 -38.37
C PRO A 8 10.16 -29.92 -39.36
N ASN A 9 10.00 -31.07 -40.04
CA ASN A 9 10.89 -31.60 -41.09
C ASN A 9 12.31 -32.03 -40.70
N GLY A 10 12.58 -32.36 -39.42
CA GLY A 10 13.71 -33.22 -39.03
C GLY A 10 15.12 -32.76 -39.44
N LYS A 11 15.33 -31.49 -39.77
CA LYS A 11 16.65 -30.94 -40.07
C LYS A 11 17.44 -30.73 -38.78
N THR A 12 18.69 -31.18 -38.76
CA THR A 12 19.61 -31.19 -37.60
C THR A 12 19.90 -29.81 -36.99
N ASP A 13 19.66 -28.71 -37.72
CA ASP A 13 19.81 -27.32 -37.24
C ASP A 13 18.48 -26.66 -36.77
N GLY A 14 17.37 -27.41 -36.73
CA GLY A 14 16.03 -26.86 -36.50
C GLY A 14 15.61 -26.62 -35.04
N ILE A 15 16.50 -26.87 -34.06
CA ILE A 15 16.14 -26.82 -32.64
C ILE A 15 16.23 -25.37 -32.14
N LYS A 16 15.09 -24.67 -32.10
CA LYS A 16 14.94 -23.42 -31.36
C LYS A 16 14.32 -23.71 -29.99
N ILE A 17 15.12 -23.60 -28.94
CA ILE A 17 14.61 -23.59 -27.56
C ILE A 17 13.92 -22.25 -27.34
N VAL A 18 12.60 -22.25 -27.20
CA VAL A 18 11.83 -21.05 -26.86
C VAL A 18 11.57 -21.09 -25.34
N PRO A 19 12.26 -20.29 -24.53
CA PRO A 19 11.98 -20.21 -23.10
C PRO A 19 10.64 -19.48 -22.89
N LEU A 20 9.54 -20.24 -22.80
CA LEU A 20 8.21 -19.67 -22.58
C LEU A 20 7.95 -19.33 -21.10
N SER A 21 8.66 -19.96 -20.17
CA SER A 21 8.32 -19.86 -18.74
C SER A 21 8.90 -18.63 -18.03
N GLU A 22 10.02 -18.08 -18.48
CA GLU A 22 10.74 -17.07 -17.68
C GLU A 22 10.08 -15.67 -17.72
N VAL A 23 9.49 -15.30 -18.86
CA VAL A 23 8.82 -13.99 -19.04
C VAL A 23 7.47 -13.99 -18.32
N ALA A 24 6.66 -15.04 -18.49
CA ALA A 24 5.37 -15.17 -17.82
C ALA A 24 5.51 -15.16 -16.29
N THR A 25 6.52 -15.85 -15.74
CA THR A 25 6.75 -15.84 -14.28
C THR A 25 7.17 -14.47 -13.77
N LYS A 26 7.99 -13.70 -14.50
CA LYS A 26 8.44 -12.37 -14.05
C LYS A 26 7.28 -11.40 -13.94
N ASP A 27 6.37 -11.41 -14.91
CA ASP A 27 5.17 -10.56 -14.88
C ASP A 27 4.25 -10.91 -13.70
N ASP A 28 4.04 -12.20 -13.43
CA ASP A 28 3.29 -12.66 -12.26
C ASP A 28 3.95 -12.23 -10.95
N PHE A 29 5.28 -12.32 -10.84
CA PHE A 29 6.00 -11.84 -9.65
C PHE A 29 5.85 -10.33 -9.42
N PHE A 30 5.92 -9.52 -10.47
CA PHE A 30 5.68 -8.08 -10.37
C PHE A 30 4.23 -7.77 -9.94
N ASN A 31 3.26 -8.50 -10.51
CA ASN A 31 1.85 -8.37 -10.15
C ASN A 31 1.59 -8.76 -8.69
N ILE A 32 2.14 -9.88 -8.22
CA ILE A 32 2.03 -10.33 -6.83
C ILE A 32 2.58 -9.26 -5.89
N LYS A 33 3.79 -8.74 -6.15
CA LYS A 33 4.40 -7.70 -5.31
C LYS A 33 3.52 -6.45 -5.23
N LYS A 34 2.93 -6.04 -6.36
CA LYS A 34 2.05 -4.86 -6.43
C LYS A 34 0.77 -5.07 -5.62
N VAL A 35 0.12 -6.22 -5.80
CA VAL A 35 -1.11 -6.57 -5.05
C VAL A 35 -0.81 -6.65 -3.56
N SER A 36 0.25 -7.35 -3.15
CA SER A 36 0.61 -7.45 -1.74
C SER A 36 0.92 -6.10 -1.10
N ALA A 37 1.55 -5.16 -1.82
CA ALA A 37 1.75 -3.81 -1.33
C ALA A 37 0.41 -3.07 -1.13
N SER A 38 -0.53 -3.21 -2.07
CA SER A 38 -1.90 -2.66 -1.93
C SER A 38 -2.61 -3.25 -0.71
N ASP A 39 -2.56 -4.57 -0.53
CA ASP A 39 -3.22 -5.26 0.58
C ASP A 39 -2.68 -4.78 1.94
N LEU A 40 -1.37 -4.56 2.05
CA LEU A 40 -0.76 -4.01 3.27
C LEU A 40 -1.20 -2.57 3.56
N LEU A 41 -1.34 -1.75 2.53
CA LEU A 41 -1.80 -0.37 2.67
C LEU A 41 -3.26 -0.32 3.14
N ASP A 42 -4.12 -1.15 2.53
CA ASP A 42 -5.53 -1.26 2.89
C ASP A 42 -5.70 -1.76 4.33
N ALA A 43 -4.87 -2.71 4.77
CA ALA A 43 -4.87 -3.21 6.14
C ALA A 43 -4.49 -2.13 7.17
N HIS A 44 -3.55 -1.24 6.84
CA HIS A 44 -3.16 -0.14 7.74
C HIS A 44 -4.20 0.98 7.81
N ARG A 45 -5.14 1.06 6.86
CA ARG A 45 -6.18 2.10 6.76
C ARG A 45 -5.65 3.54 6.74
N ILE A 46 -4.34 3.74 6.55
CA ILE A 46 -3.74 5.07 6.38
C ILE A 46 -3.71 5.37 4.88
N PRO A 47 -4.27 6.52 4.45
CA PRO A 47 -4.21 6.92 3.06
C PRO A 47 -2.77 6.95 2.54
N PHE A 48 -2.57 6.42 1.34
CA PHE A 48 -1.26 6.34 0.69
C PHE A 48 -0.53 7.68 0.63
N GLN A 49 -1.27 8.79 0.43
CA GLN A 49 -0.69 10.14 0.41
C GLN A 49 0.03 10.51 1.72
N LEU A 50 -0.46 10.02 2.86
CA LEU A 50 0.09 10.35 4.18
C LEU A 50 1.26 9.43 4.56
N MET A 51 1.45 8.31 3.86
CA MET A 51 2.56 7.38 4.09
C MET A 51 3.86 7.76 3.35
N GLY A 52 3.88 8.89 2.62
CA GLY A 52 5.05 9.31 1.83
C GLY A 52 5.34 8.40 0.63
N GLY A 53 4.37 7.58 0.21
CA GLY A 53 4.52 6.69 -0.94
C GLY A 53 4.57 7.44 -2.27
N LYS A 54 5.37 6.94 -3.22
CA LYS A 54 5.44 7.50 -4.57
C LYS A 54 4.17 7.11 -5.36
N PRO A 55 3.37 8.07 -5.85
CA PRO A 55 2.17 7.75 -6.62
C PRO A 55 2.54 6.99 -7.90
N GLU A 56 1.81 5.91 -8.18
CA GLU A 56 1.95 5.19 -9.45
C GLU A 56 1.42 6.02 -10.62
N ASN A 57 0.42 6.87 -10.37
CA ASN A 57 -0.16 7.79 -11.35
C ASN A 57 -0.29 9.19 -10.72
N VAL A 58 0.38 10.17 -11.31
CA VAL A 58 0.47 11.55 -10.77
C VAL A 58 -0.89 12.28 -10.76
N GLY A 59 -1.84 11.84 -11.59
CA GLY A 59 -3.17 12.45 -11.73
C GLY A 59 -4.22 12.01 -10.70
N SER A 60 -3.94 11.00 -9.86
CA SER A 60 -4.90 10.47 -8.86
C SER A 60 -4.61 10.94 -7.44
N VAL A 61 -3.60 11.79 -7.24
CA VAL A 61 -3.28 12.36 -5.93
C VAL A 61 -4.23 13.52 -5.70
N GLY A 62 -5.40 13.24 -5.13
CA GLY A 62 -6.35 14.27 -4.71
C GLY A 62 -5.77 15.22 -3.64
N ASP A 63 -6.58 16.17 -3.19
CA ASP A 63 -6.21 17.15 -2.16
C ASP A 63 -5.75 16.46 -0.86
N VAL A 64 -4.46 16.58 -0.55
CA VAL A 64 -3.80 15.95 0.60
C VAL A 64 -4.34 16.47 1.92
N GLU A 65 -4.69 17.77 2.02
CA GLU A 65 -5.28 18.31 3.23
C GLU A 65 -6.64 17.69 3.50
N LYS A 66 -7.47 17.54 2.46
CA LYS A 66 -8.78 16.90 2.59
C LYS A 66 -8.64 15.45 3.04
N VAL A 67 -7.66 14.72 2.48
CA VAL A 67 -7.35 13.35 2.88
C VAL A 67 -6.93 13.29 4.35
N ALA A 68 -6.04 14.18 4.80
CA ALA A 68 -5.61 14.26 6.18
C ALA A 68 -6.79 14.56 7.14
N LYS A 69 -7.65 15.53 6.79
CA LYS A 69 -8.86 15.87 7.57
C LYS A 69 -9.79 14.68 7.73
N VAL A 70 -10.04 13.92 6.66
CA VAL A 70 -10.90 12.73 6.68
C VAL A 70 -10.27 11.59 7.49
N PHE A 71 -8.97 11.32 7.29
CA PHE A 71 -8.25 10.30 8.05
C PHE A 71 -8.27 10.59 9.55
N VAL A 72 -7.96 11.83 9.95
CA VAL A 72 -7.98 12.20 11.37
C VAL A 72 -9.38 12.04 11.97
N ARG A 73 -10.43 12.44 11.23
CA ARG A 73 -11.80 12.30 11.68
C ARG A 73 -12.22 10.83 11.87
N ASN A 74 -11.87 9.96 10.92
CA ASN A 74 -12.44 8.61 10.82
C ASN A 74 -11.59 7.52 11.47
N GLU A 75 -10.26 7.69 11.51
CA GLU A 75 -9.34 6.67 12.03
C GLU A 75 -8.64 7.16 13.31
N LEU A 76 -8.07 8.38 13.29
CA LEU A 76 -7.25 8.86 14.41
C LEU A 76 -8.08 9.22 15.65
N ARG A 77 -9.16 9.99 15.49
CA ARG A 77 -10.01 10.41 16.62
C ARG A 77 -10.63 9.24 17.38
N PRO A 78 -11.21 8.22 16.71
CA PRO A 78 -11.68 7.02 17.43
C PRO A 78 -10.56 6.34 18.21
N LEU A 79 -9.36 6.20 17.64
CA LEU A 79 -8.21 5.62 18.33
C LEU A 79 -7.82 6.46 19.57
N GLN A 80 -7.77 7.79 19.42
CA GLN A 80 -7.54 8.71 20.55
C GLN A 80 -8.60 8.54 21.64
N SER A 81 -9.89 8.41 21.27
CA SER A 81 -10.96 8.15 22.24
C SER A 81 -10.74 6.84 23.00
N ARG A 82 -10.33 5.76 22.32
CA ARG A 82 -9.99 4.49 22.99
C ARG A 82 -8.81 4.64 23.96
N CYS A 83 -7.83 5.47 23.65
CA CYS A 83 -6.73 5.76 24.56
C CYS A 83 -7.18 6.62 25.77
N ILE A 84 -8.14 7.53 25.58
CA ILE A 84 -8.67 8.37 26.66
C ILE A 84 -9.42 7.53 27.70
N GLU A 85 -10.04 6.42 27.31
CA GLU A 85 -10.69 5.49 28.26
C GLU A 85 -9.74 4.99 29.37
N LEU A 86 -8.43 4.99 29.14
CA LEU A 86 -7.43 4.67 30.17
C LEU A 86 -7.50 5.62 31.37
N ASN A 87 -7.85 6.89 31.16
CA ASN A 87 -8.00 7.86 32.24
C ASN A 87 -9.18 7.47 33.16
N GLU A 88 -10.27 7.00 32.57
CA GLU A 88 -11.44 6.53 33.34
C GLU A 88 -11.09 5.30 34.17
N TRP A 89 -10.28 4.40 33.62
CA TRP A 89 -9.82 3.20 34.33
C TRP A 89 -8.84 3.53 35.46
N ALA A 90 -7.96 4.50 35.25
CA ALA A 90 -6.97 4.93 36.25
C ALA A 90 -7.57 5.84 37.34
N GLY A 91 -8.69 6.52 37.07
CA GLY A 91 -9.26 7.54 37.95
C GLY A 91 -8.49 8.86 37.97
N GLU A 92 -7.55 9.05 37.05
CA GLU A 92 -6.74 10.26 36.89
C GLU A 92 -6.44 10.55 35.40
N GLU A 93 -6.13 11.81 35.06
CA GLU A 93 -5.80 12.20 33.68
C GLU A 93 -4.34 11.79 33.35
N ILE A 94 -4.17 10.65 32.67
CA ILE A 94 -2.87 10.13 32.22
C ILE A 94 -2.60 10.53 30.75
N VAL A 95 -3.63 10.46 29.90
CA VAL A 95 -3.55 10.68 28.46
C VAL A 95 -4.39 11.91 28.07
N ARG A 96 -3.78 12.86 27.38
CA ARG A 96 -4.47 14.01 26.77
C ARG A 96 -3.92 14.24 25.36
N PHE A 97 -4.81 14.58 24.44
CA PHE A 97 -4.44 14.94 23.07
C PHE A 97 -4.70 16.41 22.82
N GLU A 98 -3.81 17.05 22.08
CA GLU A 98 -3.99 18.42 21.61
C GLU A 98 -5.01 18.47 20.47
N LYS A 99 -5.57 19.67 20.25
CA LYS A 99 -6.49 19.89 19.15
C LYS A 99 -5.73 19.78 17.83
N TYR A 100 -6.10 18.79 17.02
CA TYR A 100 -5.54 18.65 15.68
C TYR A 100 -5.75 19.92 14.84
N THR A 101 -4.65 20.46 14.31
CA THR A 101 -4.60 21.55 13.33
C THR A 101 -3.72 21.15 12.16
N LEU A 102 -4.04 21.67 10.97
CA LEU A 102 -3.20 21.55 9.78
C LEU A 102 -2.41 22.81 9.49
N ASP A 103 -2.79 23.92 10.13
CA ASP A 103 -2.04 25.15 10.03
C ASP A 103 -0.70 24.94 10.75
N PRO A 104 0.44 25.35 10.17
CA PRO A 104 1.67 25.41 10.92
C PRO A 104 1.39 26.30 12.14
N GLU A 105 1.69 25.79 13.33
CA GLU A 105 1.73 26.66 14.50
C GLU A 105 2.67 27.81 14.14
N ASN A 106 2.14 29.03 14.12
CA ASN A 106 2.96 30.21 13.91
C ASN A 106 4.00 30.21 15.04
N ASP A 107 5.29 30.05 14.68
CA ASP A 107 6.42 30.47 15.51
C ASP A 107 6.26 31.95 15.91
#